data_AF-A0A4R6L4D1-F1
#
_entry.id   AF-A0A4R6L4D1-F1
#
_cell.length_a   1.000
_cell.length_b   1.000
_cell.length_c   1.000
_cell.angle_alpha   90.00
_cell.angle_beta   90.00
_cell.angle_gamma   90.00
#
_symmetry.space_group_name_H-M   'P 1'
#
loop_
_entity.id
_entity.type
_entity.pdbx_description
1 polymer ?
#
loop_
_entity_poly.entity_id
_entity_poly.type
_entity_poly.pdbx_seq_one_letter_code
_entity_poly.pdbx_strand_id
1 'polypeptide(L)'
;MADRPRAFLDACVLHGQLTTDVILTLAHARLLTPKWSAQVLEEVKRNRPEGLPEERIDARFARMNQVFPAAMTSEYEALVPQMQADEKDKHVLAAAIHSRATVLVTENTKDFWPSSTGRDAMKVERTSEFLNHLLTRFPDRVVAALESMVARNRREPCTMPELVDVMASRSDLEGFGHKLNEVLPEHARGSHHRLQTVRAVQTATSGVVSPVDAVQQPPVQPAGPKSVRATGKEADREI
;
A
#
# COMPACT_ATOMS: atom_id res chain seq x y z
N MET A 1 13.18 5.59 -20.71
CA MET A 1 13.24 4.89 -19.40
C MET A 1 11.96 5.23 -18.65
N ALA A 2 11.26 4.25 -18.10
CA ALA A 2 10.11 4.54 -17.24
C ALA A 2 10.57 5.41 -16.06
N ASP A 3 9.85 6.49 -15.77
CA ASP A 3 10.17 7.36 -14.64
C ASP A 3 10.01 6.56 -13.34
N ARG A 4 11.02 6.63 -12.47
CA ARG A 4 11.05 5.90 -11.21
C ARG A 4 10.64 6.86 -10.10
N PRO A 5 9.70 6.49 -9.22
CA PRO A 5 9.23 7.41 -8.21
C PRO A 5 10.41 7.87 -7.33
N ARG A 6 10.47 9.18 -7.08
CA ARG A 6 11.33 9.75 -6.04
C ARG A 6 10.49 9.74 -4.77
N ALA A 7 10.84 8.85 -3.85
CA ALA A 7 10.04 8.59 -2.66
C ALA A 7 10.72 9.22 -1.44
N PHE A 8 10.08 10.22 -0.84
CA PHE A 8 10.48 10.73 0.46
C PHE A 8 9.95 9.81 1.54
N LEU A 9 10.84 9.30 2.39
CA LEU A 9 10.52 8.34 3.44
C LEU A 9 10.40 9.08 4.76
N ASP A 10 9.22 9.05 5.36
CA ASP A 10 8.98 9.59 6.69
C ASP A 10 9.68 8.75 7.78
N ALA A 11 9.89 9.34 8.95
CA ALA A 11 10.51 8.68 10.09
C ALA A 11 9.75 7.40 10.45
N CYS A 12 8.41 7.43 10.48
CA CYS A 12 7.59 6.25 10.82
C CYS A 12 7.87 5.02 9.92
N VAL A 13 8.24 5.24 8.65
CA VAL A 13 8.63 4.18 7.70
C VAL A 13 10.05 3.67 8.00
N LEU A 14 10.96 4.58 8.32
CA LEU A 14 12.38 4.29 8.58
C LEU A 14 12.65 3.67 9.97
N HIS A 15 11.67 3.66 10.88
CA HIS A 15 11.77 2.92 12.15
C HIS A 15 11.80 1.41 11.94
N GLY A 16 10.99 0.89 11.02
CA GLY A 16 10.88 -0.54 10.77
C GLY A 16 12.10 -1.09 10.04
N GLN A 17 12.90 -1.94 10.71
CA GLN A 17 14.08 -2.56 10.07
C GLN A 17 13.72 -3.33 8.80
N LEU A 18 12.69 -4.18 8.85
CA LEU A 18 12.23 -4.95 7.68
C LEU A 18 11.70 -4.03 6.58
N THR A 19 10.85 -3.08 6.93
CA THR A 19 10.24 -2.11 6.02
C THR A 19 11.31 -1.30 5.29
N THR A 20 12.31 -0.84 6.02
CA THR A 20 13.44 -0.12 5.44
C THR A 20 14.27 -1.02 4.54
N ASP A 21 14.56 -2.26 4.96
CA ASP A 21 15.36 -3.18 4.13
C ASP A 21 14.65 -3.53 2.82
N VAL A 22 13.33 -3.72 2.85
CA VAL A 22 12.49 -3.89 1.66
C VAL A 22 12.61 -2.67 0.75
N ILE A 23 12.31 -1.47 1.24
CA ILE A 23 12.34 -0.25 0.41
C ILE A 23 13.74 0.00 -0.16
N LEU A 24 14.79 -0.13 0.65
CA LEU A 24 16.16 0.11 0.22
C LEU A 24 16.68 -0.99 -0.72
N THR A 25 16.22 -2.23 -0.59
CA THR A 25 16.48 -3.29 -1.57
C THR A 25 15.86 -2.92 -2.92
N LEU A 26 14.60 -2.47 -2.94
CA LEU A 26 13.94 -2.05 -4.18
C LEU A 26 14.62 -0.79 -4.78
N ALA A 27 15.08 0.13 -3.94
CA ALA A 27 15.88 1.28 -4.36
C ALA A 27 17.22 0.85 -4.99
N HIS A 28 17.92 -0.10 -4.37
CA HIS A 28 19.17 -0.66 -4.89
C HIS A 28 18.96 -1.35 -6.24
N ALA A 29 17.85 -2.07 -6.38
CA ALA A 29 17.39 -2.66 -7.64
C ALA A 29 16.92 -1.61 -8.67
N ARG A 30 17.07 -0.30 -8.39
CA ARG A 30 16.67 0.81 -9.27
C ARG A 30 15.18 0.77 -9.61
N LEU A 31 14.31 0.58 -8.62
CA LEU A 31 12.85 0.64 -8.78
C LEU A 31 12.25 1.96 -8.24
N LEU A 32 12.91 2.59 -7.28
CA LEU A 32 12.62 3.93 -6.78
C LEU A 32 13.92 4.70 -6.52
N THR A 33 13.81 6.01 -6.25
CA THR A 33 14.91 6.83 -5.72
C THR A 33 14.51 7.31 -4.33
N PRO A 34 15.14 6.81 -3.25
CA PRO A 34 14.73 7.19 -1.91
C PRO A 34 15.25 8.59 -1.56
N LYS A 35 14.52 9.28 -0.69
CA LYS A 35 14.85 10.58 -0.13
C LYS A 35 14.54 10.60 1.38
N TRP A 36 15.37 11.29 2.15
CA TRP A 36 15.17 11.58 3.57
C TRP A 36 15.92 12.86 3.95
N SER A 37 15.61 13.45 5.11
CA SER A 37 16.35 14.58 5.67
C SER A 37 17.08 14.18 6.96
N ALA A 38 18.03 15.02 7.39
CA ALA A 38 18.71 14.83 8.67
C ALA A 38 17.73 14.83 9.85
N GLN A 39 16.71 15.70 9.81
CA GLN A 39 15.70 15.80 10.86
C GLN A 39 14.85 14.52 10.97
N VAL A 40 14.47 13.92 9.84
CA VAL A 40 13.77 12.62 9.81
C VAL A 40 14.65 11.50 10.42
N LEU A 41 15.94 11.46 10.08
CA LEU A 41 16.85 10.47 10.68
C LEU A 41 17.02 10.69 12.18
N GLU A 42 17.08 11.94 12.63
CA GLU A 42 17.13 12.27 14.07
C GLU A 42 15.86 11.84 14.80
N GLU A 43 14.69 11.96 14.17
CA GLU A 43 13.44 11.44 14.73
C GLU A 43 13.45 9.92 14.89
N VAL A 44 13.97 9.20 13.90
CA VAL A 44 14.18 7.74 13.99
C VAL A 44 15.12 7.38 15.13
N LYS A 45 16.17 8.19 15.34
CA LYS A 45 17.17 7.99 16.40
C LYS A 45 16.61 8.23 17.81
N ARG A 46 15.82 9.29 17.97
CA ARG A 46 15.14 9.67 19.21
C ARG A 46 14.08 8.65 19.63
N ASN A 47 13.36 8.08 18.67
CA ASN A 47 12.28 7.13 18.89
C ASN A 47 12.71 5.66 18.67
N ARG A 48 14.02 5.38 18.77
CA ARG A 48 14.56 4.01 18.66
C ARG A 48 13.98 3.10 19.75
N PRO A 49 13.88 1.77 19.50
CA PRO A 49 13.47 0.82 20.52
C PRO A 49 14.32 0.90 21.79
N GLU A 50 13.68 0.71 22.94
CA GLU A 50 14.36 0.66 24.22
C GLU A 50 15.46 -0.41 24.22
N GLY A 51 16.62 -0.07 24.79
CA GLY A 51 17.79 -0.95 24.83
C GLY A 51 18.58 -1.07 23.51
N LEU A 52 18.14 -0.44 22.41
CA LEU A 52 18.94 -0.36 21.20
C LEU A 52 20.03 0.70 21.34
N PRO A 53 21.33 0.35 21.24
CA PRO A 53 22.41 1.32 21.34
C PRO A 53 22.35 2.31 20.18
N GLU A 54 22.63 3.58 20.49
CA GLU A 54 22.58 4.69 19.56
C GLU A 54 23.56 4.50 18.39
N GLU A 55 24.73 3.94 18.70
CA GLU A 55 25.80 3.66 17.75
C GLU A 55 25.35 2.68 16.66
N ARG A 56 24.39 1.79 16.95
CA ARG A 56 23.83 0.87 15.95
C ARG A 56 22.91 1.61 14.97
N ILE A 57 22.18 2.61 15.43
CA ILE A 57 21.35 3.48 14.58
C ILE A 57 22.25 4.37 13.72
N ASP A 58 23.28 4.97 14.32
CA ASP A 58 24.24 5.81 13.58
C ASP A 58 24.99 5.02 12.51
N ALA A 59 25.46 3.80 12.83
CA ALA A 59 26.09 2.91 11.85
C ALA A 59 25.15 2.55 10.68
N ARG A 60 23.86 2.35 10.97
CA ARG A 60 22.83 2.11 9.95
C ARG A 60 22.66 3.34 9.06
N PHE A 61 22.53 4.55 9.62
CA PHE A 61 22.41 5.78 8.84
C PHE A 61 23.64 6.06 7.99
N ALA A 62 24.83 5.85 8.53
CA ALA A 62 26.08 5.97 7.78
C ALA A 62 26.09 5.03 6.56
N ARG A 63 25.65 3.77 6.74
CA ARG A 63 25.53 2.82 5.63
C ARG A 63 24.47 3.24 4.61
N MET A 64 23.31 3.72 5.05
CA MET A 64 22.25 4.23 4.17
C MET A 64 22.76 5.38 3.31
N ASN A 65 23.41 6.38 3.92
CA ASN A 65 23.96 7.54 3.23
C ASN A 65 25.14 7.16 2.31
N GLN A 66 25.95 6.17 2.69
CA GLN A 66 27.01 5.65 1.83
C GLN A 66 26.47 4.99 0.55
N VAL A 67 25.40 4.18 0.68
CA VAL A 67 24.80 3.46 -0.46
C VAL A 67 23.95 4.40 -1.32
N PHE A 68 23.29 5.38 -0.70
CA PHE A 68 22.41 6.34 -1.37
C PHE A 68 22.83 7.79 -1.07
N PRO A 69 23.98 8.25 -1.59
CA PRO A 69 24.51 9.60 -1.29
C PRO A 69 23.57 10.72 -1.75
N ALA A 70 22.79 10.47 -2.80
CA ALA A 70 21.80 11.42 -3.31
C ALA A 70 20.45 11.39 -2.55
N ALA A 71 20.29 10.56 -1.52
CA ALA A 71 19.02 10.47 -0.78
C ALA A 71 18.86 11.60 0.25
N MET A 72 19.97 12.07 0.82
CA MET A 72 19.94 13.16 1.81
C MET A 72 19.42 14.45 1.16
N THR A 73 18.45 15.06 1.82
CA THR A 73 17.86 16.35 1.46
C THR A 73 18.19 17.37 2.52
N SER A 74 18.71 18.51 2.09
CA SER A 74 19.08 19.68 2.90
C SER A 74 18.43 20.93 2.32
N GLU A 75 18.57 22.07 2.99
CA GLU A 75 18.20 23.41 2.48
C GLU A 75 16.69 23.57 2.17
N TYR A 76 15.84 22.85 2.90
CA TYR A 76 14.39 22.92 2.78
C TYR A 76 13.73 23.80 3.85
N GLU A 77 14.48 24.32 4.80
CA GLU A 77 14.01 25.00 6.02
C GLU A 77 13.15 26.22 5.69
N ALA A 78 13.48 26.95 4.62
CA ALA A 78 12.72 28.12 4.16
C ALA A 78 11.29 27.78 3.66
N LEU A 79 11.04 26.51 3.29
CA LEU A 79 9.71 26.05 2.86
C LEU A 79 8.83 25.64 4.03
N VAL A 80 9.41 25.27 5.18
CA VAL A 80 8.68 24.71 6.35
C VAL A 80 7.46 25.55 6.75
N PRO A 81 7.54 26.88 6.89
CA PRO A 81 6.39 27.69 7.32
C PRO A 81 5.20 27.66 6.34
N GLN A 82 5.44 27.30 5.08
CA GLN A 82 4.45 27.32 3.99
C GLN A 82 3.74 25.97 3.83
N MET A 83 4.21 24.93 4.51
CA MET A 83 3.70 23.57 4.32
C MET A 83 2.35 23.36 4.98
N GLN A 84 1.45 22.70 4.24
CA GLN A 84 0.14 22.27 4.72
C GLN A 84 0.26 20.85 5.30
N ALA A 85 0.70 20.79 6.55
CA ALA A 85 0.79 19.58 7.35
C ALA A 85 0.66 19.96 8.84
N ASP A 86 0.51 18.96 9.71
CA ASP A 86 0.63 19.14 11.15
C ASP A 86 1.94 19.85 11.51
N GLU A 87 1.92 20.67 12.57
CA GLU A 87 3.03 21.58 12.90
C GLU A 87 4.37 20.85 13.04
N LYS A 88 4.35 19.67 13.67
CA LYS A 88 5.54 18.82 13.85
C LYS A 88 6.02 18.18 12.53
N ASP A 89 5.14 18.00 11.55
CA ASP A 89 5.38 17.23 10.32
C ASP A 89 5.64 18.13 9.09
N LYS A 90 5.47 19.46 9.22
CA LYS A 90 5.78 20.44 8.16
C LYS A 90 7.19 20.26 7.57
N HIS A 91 8.15 19.90 8.40
CA HIS A 91 9.53 19.70 7.96
C HIS A 91 9.67 18.50 7.00
N VAL A 92 8.89 17.44 7.20
CA VAL A 92 8.85 16.25 6.33
C VAL A 92 8.34 16.65 4.95
N LEU A 93 7.21 17.37 4.90
CA LEU A 93 6.61 17.80 3.63
C LEU A 93 7.49 18.81 2.88
N ALA A 94 8.11 19.76 3.60
CA ALA A 94 9.05 20.72 3.02
C ALA A 94 10.23 20.00 2.35
N ALA A 95 10.84 19.04 3.04
CA ALA A 95 11.95 18.26 2.51
C ALA A 95 11.51 17.40 1.32
N ALA A 96 10.31 16.80 1.36
CA ALA A 96 9.76 16.04 0.25
C ALA A 96 9.61 16.90 -1.01
N ILE A 97 8.98 18.08 -0.90
CA ILE A 97 8.82 19.02 -2.03
C ILE A 97 10.17 19.54 -2.52
N HIS A 98 11.06 19.96 -1.61
CA HIS A 98 12.39 20.47 -1.96
C HIS A 98 13.21 19.44 -2.74
N SER A 99 13.18 18.18 -2.31
CA SER A 99 13.86 17.05 -2.96
C SER A 99 13.24 16.64 -4.31
N ARG A 100 12.15 17.31 -4.71
CA ARG A 100 11.30 16.99 -5.86
C ARG A 100 10.75 15.58 -5.78
N ALA A 101 10.52 15.04 -4.59
CA ALA A 101 9.87 13.76 -4.44
C ALA A 101 8.51 13.79 -5.15
N THR A 102 8.14 12.68 -5.75
CA THR A 102 6.84 12.51 -6.41
C THR A 102 5.83 11.87 -5.46
N VAL A 103 6.33 11.27 -4.38
CA VAL A 103 5.53 10.63 -3.33
C VAL A 103 6.22 10.80 -1.98
N LEU A 104 5.43 11.14 -0.97
CA LEU A 104 5.76 11.04 0.45
C LEU A 104 5.16 9.72 0.97
N VAL A 105 6.01 8.85 1.50
CA VAL A 105 5.60 7.56 2.08
C VAL A 105 5.55 7.71 3.59
N THR A 106 4.37 7.53 4.18
CA THR A 106 4.11 7.68 5.61
C THR A 106 2.91 6.83 6.03
N GLU A 107 2.90 6.34 7.27
CA GLU A 107 1.71 5.72 7.86
C GLU A 107 0.69 6.74 8.39
N ASN A 108 1.07 8.02 8.52
CA ASN A 108 0.25 9.09 9.08
C ASN A 108 -0.30 10.01 7.99
N THR A 109 -0.88 9.45 6.92
CA THR A 109 -1.29 10.21 5.72
C THR A 109 -2.25 11.37 6.01
N LYS A 110 -3.04 11.28 7.08
CA LYS A 110 -3.99 12.32 7.52
C LYS A 110 -3.31 13.59 8.05
N ASP A 111 -2.03 13.54 8.43
CA ASP A 111 -1.26 14.64 8.99
C ASP A 111 -0.68 15.55 7.87
N PHE A 112 -0.90 15.17 6.60
CA PHE A 112 -0.36 15.85 5.42
C PHE A 112 -1.46 16.22 4.43
N TRP A 113 -1.50 17.49 4.03
CA TRP A 113 -2.49 18.03 3.07
C TRP A 113 -1.81 18.82 1.95
N PRO A 114 -0.86 18.21 1.19
CA PRO A 114 -0.19 18.93 0.13
C PRO A 114 -1.15 19.31 -1.01
N SER A 115 -0.74 20.28 -1.82
CA SER A 115 -1.43 20.57 -3.07
C SER A 115 -1.51 19.32 -3.95
N SER A 116 -2.60 19.17 -4.70
CA SER A 116 -2.74 18.15 -5.73
C SER A 116 -2.22 18.61 -7.10
N THR A 117 -1.92 19.91 -7.26
CA THR A 117 -1.50 20.52 -8.53
C THR A 117 -0.38 21.55 -8.35
N GLY A 118 0.28 21.88 -9.45
CA GLY A 118 1.35 22.88 -9.45
C GLY A 118 2.71 22.34 -9.01
N ARG A 119 3.62 23.26 -8.68
CA ARG A 119 5.03 22.94 -8.34
C ARG A 119 5.17 22.11 -7.05
N ASP A 120 4.27 22.35 -6.10
CA ASP A 120 4.31 21.75 -4.76
C ASP A 120 3.38 20.53 -4.67
N ALA A 121 2.94 20.00 -5.82
CA ALA A 121 2.09 18.82 -5.88
C ALA A 121 2.82 17.61 -5.30
N MET A 122 2.19 16.91 -4.36
CA MET A 122 2.77 15.74 -3.71
C MET A 122 1.72 14.65 -3.50
N LYS A 123 2.06 13.41 -3.87
CA LYS A 123 1.27 12.25 -3.48
C LYS A 123 1.66 11.83 -2.08
N VAL A 124 0.71 11.51 -1.22
CA VAL A 124 0.97 10.94 0.11
C VAL A 124 0.38 9.53 0.13
N GLU A 125 1.21 8.53 0.41
CA GLU A 125 0.81 7.12 0.39
C GLU A 125 1.26 6.39 1.64
N ARG A 126 0.47 5.37 2.03
CA ARG A 126 0.93 4.39 3.00
C ARG A 126 1.98 3.47 2.38
N THR A 127 2.80 2.86 3.23
CA THR A 127 3.91 2.00 2.80
C THR A 127 3.43 0.86 1.90
N SER A 128 2.40 0.13 2.32
CA SER A 128 1.85 -0.99 1.55
C SER A 128 1.29 -0.55 0.18
N GLU A 129 0.65 0.62 0.10
CA GLU A 129 0.10 1.16 -1.15
C GLU A 129 1.23 1.49 -2.14
N PHE A 130 2.26 2.19 -1.66
CA PHE A 130 3.44 2.53 -2.45
C PHE A 130 4.15 1.28 -2.99
N LEU A 131 4.37 0.27 -2.14
CA LEU A 131 4.99 -0.98 -2.54
C LEU A 131 4.12 -1.78 -3.53
N ASN A 132 2.80 -1.75 -3.36
CA ASN A 132 1.85 -2.37 -4.30
C ASN A 132 1.89 -1.71 -5.68
N HIS A 133 2.05 -0.39 -5.76
CA HIS A 133 2.25 0.30 -7.03
C HIS A 133 3.55 -0.16 -7.71
N LEU A 134 4.65 -0.31 -6.96
CA LEU A 134 5.91 -0.82 -7.50
C LEU A 134 5.77 -2.26 -8.01
N LEU A 135 5.10 -3.14 -7.24
CA LEU A 135 4.86 -4.53 -7.64
C LEU A 135 3.98 -4.64 -8.87
N THR A 136 2.91 -3.85 -8.94
CA THR A 136 2.03 -3.81 -10.12
C THR A 136 2.80 -3.34 -11.36
N ARG A 137 3.70 -2.35 -11.18
CA ARG A 137 4.44 -1.77 -12.29
C ARG A 137 5.62 -2.63 -12.76
N PHE A 138 6.26 -3.35 -11.85
CA PHE A 138 7.50 -4.11 -12.07
C PHE A 138 7.49 -5.46 -11.33
N PRO A 139 6.53 -6.36 -11.59
CA PRO A 139 6.31 -7.55 -10.77
C PRO A 139 7.56 -8.42 -10.64
N ASP A 140 8.14 -8.84 -11.77
CA ASP A 140 9.30 -9.73 -11.79
C ASP A 140 10.53 -9.10 -11.11
N ARG A 141 10.72 -7.77 -11.27
CA ARG A 141 11.88 -7.08 -10.68
C ARG A 141 11.72 -6.88 -9.18
N VAL A 142 10.50 -6.66 -8.68
CA VAL A 142 10.23 -6.60 -7.24
C VAL A 142 10.46 -7.98 -6.63
N VAL A 143 9.90 -9.04 -7.23
CA VAL A 143 10.09 -10.42 -6.75
C VAL A 143 11.56 -10.78 -6.72
N ALA A 144 12.30 -10.61 -7.82
CA ALA A 144 13.73 -10.93 -7.87
C ALA A 144 14.58 -10.13 -6.87
N ALA A 145 14.23 -8.86 -6.61
CA ALA A 145 14.90 -8.04 -5.61
C ALA A 145 14.66 -8.58 -4.19
N LEU A 146 13.42 -8.98 -3.88
CA LEU A 146 13.07 -9.55 -2.59
C LEU A 146 13.66 -10.96 -2.40
N GLU A 147 13.75 -11.79 -3.44
CA GLU A 147 14.49 -13.06 -3.42
C GLU A 147 15.96 -12.84 -3.07
N SER A 148 16.58 -11.84 -3.73
CA SER A 148 17.97 -11.47 -3.43
C SER A 148 18.13 -10.95 -1.99
N MET A 149 17.13 -10.25 -1.46
CA MET A 149 17.11 -9.76 -0.07
C MET A 149 17.07 -10.90 0.94
N VAL A 150 16.14 -11.85 0.78
CA VAL A 150 16.02 -12.96 1.74
C VAL A 150 17.21 -13.92 1.64
N ALA A 151 17.78 -14.13 0.45
CA ALA A 151 18.96 -14.97 0.26
C ALA A 151 20.23 -14.41 0.94
N ARG A 152 20.34 -13.08 1.12
CA ARG A 152 21.46 -12.44 1.83
C ARG A 152 21.24 -12.28 3.33
N ASN A 153 20.03 -12.57 3.82
CA ASN A 153 19.71 -12.44 5.23
C ASN A 153 20.40 -13.53 6.04
N ARG A 154 20.91 -13.16 7.22
CA ARG A 154 21.53 -14.08 8.18
C ARG A 154 20.58 -14.52 9.29
N ARG A 155 19.38 -13.94 9.31
CA ARG A 155 18.29 -14.17 10.27
C ARG A 155 16.99 -14.07 9.50
N GLU A 156 15.96 -14.74 9.99
CA GLU A 156 14.63 -14.72 9.38
C GLU A 156 14.15 -13.28 9.10
N PRO A 157 13.45 -13.05 7.98
CA PRO A 157 13.11 -14.04 6.95
C PRO A 157 14.28 -14.32 5.99
N CYS A 158 14.55 -15.60 5.75
CA CYS A 158 15.58 -16.11 4.84
C CYS A 158 14.99 -16.71 3.56
N THR A 159 13.67 -16.92 3.52
CA THR A 159 12.94 -17.40 2.34
C THR A 159 11.79 -16.47 1.96
N MET A 160 11.30 -16.59 0.71
CA MET A 160 10.16 -15.81 0.24
C MET A 160 8.86 -16.09 1.03
N PRO A 161 8.49 -17.35 1.31
CA PRO A 161 7.33 -17.65 2.16
C PRO A 161 7.41 -17.00 3.54
N GLU A 162 8.57 -17.10 4.21
CA GLU A 162 8.79 -16.47 5.52
C GLU A 162 8.64 -14.95 5.45
N LEU A 163 9.20 -14.32 4.40
CA LEU A 163 9.08 -12.89 4.21
C LEU A 163 7.62 -12.47 4.08
N VAL A 164 6.86 -13.18 3.26
CA VAL A 164 5.42 -12.93 3.05
C VAL A 164 4.65 -13.10 4.35
N ASP A 165 4.95 -14.15 5.13
CA ASP A 165 4.29 -14.42 6.41
C ASP A 165 4.59 -13.32 7.45
N VAL A 166 5.85 -12.88 7.55
CA VAL A 166 6.23 -11.76 8.41
C VAL A 166 5.55 -10.47 7.96
N MET A 167 5.51 -10.17 6.65
CA MET A 167 4.81 -9.00 6.12
C MET A 167 3.32 -9.01 6.45
N ALA A 168 2.64 -10.16 6.31
CA ALA A 168 1.23 -10.31 6.63
C ALA A 168 0.89 -10.06 8.11
N SER A 169 1.88 -10.22 9.01
CA SER A 169 1.72 -9.96 10.44
C SER A 169 1.93 -8.48 10.85
N ARG A 170 2.43 -7.64 9.93
CA ARG A 170 2.83 -6.25 10.21
C ARG A 170 1.90 -5.25 9.54
N SER A 171 1.31 -4.34 10.30
CA SER A 171 0.29 -3.40 9.79
C SER A 171 0.78 -2.48 8.67
N ASP A 172 2.07 -2.13 8.63
CA ASP A 172 2.66 -1.28 7.58
C ASP A 172 2.91 -2.04 6.26
N LEU A 173 3.06 -3.37 6.33
CA LEU A 173 3.37 -4.25 5.20
C LEU A 173 2.27 -5.24 4.85
N GLU A 174 1.19 -5.32 5.62
CA GLU A 174 0.14 -6.33 5.47
C GLU A 174 -0.45 -6.33 4.06
N GLY A 175 -0.88 -5.15 3.58
CA GLY A 175 -1.43 -5.00 2.24
C GLY A 175 -0.45 -5.38 1.13
N PHE A 176 0.85 -5.15 1.35
CA PHE A 176 1.90 -5.56 0.40
C PHE A 176 2.16 -7.07 0.45
N GLY A 177 2.24 -7.67 1.64
CA GLY A 177 2.42 -9.10 1.84
C GLY A 177 1.30 -9.90 1.18
N HIS A 178 0.05 -9.46 1.33
CA HIS A 178 -1.10 -10.04 0.63
C HIS A 178 -0.95 -10.00 -0.89
N LYS A 179 -0.65 -8.83 -1.46
CA LYS A 179 -0.53 -8.66 -2.91
C LYS A 179 0.65 -9.44 -3.47
N LEU A 180 1.77 -9.45 -2.76
CA LEU A 180 2.95 -10.23 -3.11
C LEU A 180 2.60 -11.73 -3.15
N ASN A 181 1.87 -12.22 -2.14
CA ASN A 181 1.44 -13.62 -2.09
C ASN A 181 0.57 -14.04 -3.30
N GLU A 182 -0.28 -13.15 -3.80
CA GLU A 182 -1.13 -13.41 -4.97
C GLU A 182 -0.33 -13.63 -6.25
N VAL A 183 0.73 -12.84 -6.45
CA VAL A 183 1.52 -12.87 -7.70
C VAL A 183 2.62 -13.92 -7.69
N LEU A 184 2.99 -14.44 -6.52
CA LEU A 184 4.00 -15.48 -6.38
C LEU A 184 3.49 -16.85 -6.88
N PRO A 185 4.38 -17.70 -7.42
CA PRO A 185 4.06 -19.10 -7.70
C PRO A 185 3.76 -19.86 -6.39
N GLU A 186 2.96 -20.92 -6.46
CA GLU A 186 2.43 -21.61 -5.28
C GLU A 186 3.49 -22.03 -4.26
N HIS A 187 4.64 -22.53 -4.71
CA HIS A 187 5.72 -22.98 -3.84
C HIS A 187 6.45 -21.84 -3.09
N ALA A 188 6.30 -20.59 -3.54
CA ALA A 188 6.94 -19.42 -2.94
C ALA A 188 5.98 -18.60 -2.06
N ARG A 189 4.73 -19.04 -1.91
CA ARG A 189 3.69 -18.34 -1.15
C ARG A 189 3.85 -18.54 0.36
N GLY A 190 3.49 -17.50 1.11
CA GLY A 190 3.31 -17.57 2.55
C GLY A 190 2.05 -18.35 2.93
N SER A 191 2.02 -18.82 4.18
CA SER A 191 0.97 -19.67 4.74
C SER A 191 0.22 -19.03 5.92
N HIS A 192 0.63 -17.84 6.37
CA HIS A 192 0.07 -17.15 7.54
C HIS A 192 -1.45 -17.00 7.45
N HIS A 193 -2.15 -17.23 8.56
CA HIS A 193 -3.63 -17.27 8.60
C HIS A 193 -4.30 -16.02 8.00
N ARG A 194 -3.68 -14.84 8.16
CA ARG A 194 -4.21 -13.59 7.57
C ARG A 194 -4.28 -13.67 6.04
N LEU A 195 -3.34 -14.33 5.38
CA LEU A 195 -3.30 -14.52 3.93
C LEU A 195 -4.43 -15.43 3.41
N GLN A 196 -5.02 -16.26 4.27
CA GLN A 196 -6.07 -17.22 3.91
C GLN A 196 -7.45 -16.57 3.77
N THR A 197 -7.61 -15.32 4.25
CA THR A 197 -8.90 -14.60 4.31
C THR A 197 -9.44 -14.18 2.93
N VAL A 198 -8.61 -14.15 1.89
CA VAL A 198 -9.03 -13.72 0.53
C VAL A 198 -9.60 -14.89 -0.30
N ARG A 199 -9.25 -16.14 0.04
CA ARG A 199 -9.64 -17.31 -0.76
C ARG A 199 -11.14 -17.64 -0.67
N ALA A 200 -11.80 -17.39 0.46
CA ALA A 200 -13.17 -17.84 0.70
C ALA A 200 -14.25 -17.04 -0.07
N VAL A 201 -13.99 -15.79 -0.46
CA VAL A 201 -14.98 -14.93 -1.11
C VAL A 201 -15.00 -15.13 -2.64
N GLN A 202 -13.88 -15.48 -3.25
CA GLN A 202 -13.80 -15.72 -4.70
C GLN A 202 -14.27 -17.13 -5.12
N THR A 203 -14.10 -18.15 -4.27
CA THR A 203 -14.63 -19.49 -4.55
C THR A 203 -16.16 -19.58 -4.40
N ALA A 204 -16.77 -18.69 -3.61
CA ALA A 204 -18.22 -18.68 -3.40
C ALA A 204 -19.01 -18.08 -4.59
N THR A 205 -18.38 -17.25 -5.43
CA THR A 205 -19.06 -16.58 -6.56
C THR A 205 -18.91 -17.31 -7.91
N SER A 206 -18.05 -18.32 -8.02
CA SER A 206 -17.96 -19.21 -9.20
C SER A 206 -18.94 -20.39 -9.19
N GLY A 207 -19.78 -20.51 -8.16
CA GLY A 207 -20.68 -21.66 -7.96
C GLY A 207 -22.13 -21.48 -8.40
N VAL A 208 -22.51 -20.40 -9.09
CA VAL A 208 -23.89 -20.22 -9.57
C VAL A 208 -23.97 -20.56 -11.06
N VAL A 209 -24.38 -21.80 -11.36
CA VAL A 209 -24.98 -22.12 -12.66
C VAL A 209 -26.49 -21.87 -12.53
N SER A 210 -26.98 -20.82 -13.17
CA SER A 210 -28.42 -20.57 -13.35
C SER A 210 -28.98 -21.50 -14.43
N PRO A 211 -30.10 -22.21 -14.19
CA PRO A 211 -30.79 -22.93 -15.25
C PRO A 211 -31.81 -22.00 -15.91
N VAL A 212 -31.55 -21.59 -17.14
CA VAL A 212 -32.57 -21.07 -18.06
C VAL A 212 -32.38 -21.79 -19.38
N ASP A 213 -33.20 -22.82 -19.59
CA ASP A 213 -33.82 -23.18 -20.87
C ASP A 213 -34.60 -24.49 -20.67
N ALA A 214 -35.84 -24.38 -20.20
CA ALA A 214 -36.83 -25.44 -20.32
C ALA A 214 -38.09 -24.86 -20.96
N VAL A 215 -38.27 -25.26 -22.21
CA VAL A 215 -39.31 -24.88 -23.18
C VAL A 215 -40.72 -25.01 -22.60
N GLN A 216 -41.52 -23.97 -22.84
CA GLN A 216 -42.90 -23.84 -22.40
C GLN A 216 -43.85 -24.49 -23.42
N GLN A 217 -44.52 -25.58 -23.04
CA GLN A 217 -45.74 -26.07 -23.71
C GLN A 217 -46.97 -25.37 -23.10
N PRO A 218 -48.01 -25.03 -23.89
CA PRO A 218 -49.18 -24.30 -23.37
C PRO A 218 -50.18 -25.26 -22.71
N PRO A 219 -50.89 -24.84 -21.63
CA PRO A 219 -51.85 -25.69 -20.96
C PRO A 219 -53.23 -25.65 -21.62
N VAL A 220 -53.86 -26.84 -21.66
CA VAL A 220 -55.24 -27.12 -22.03
C VAL A 220 -56.20 -26.65 -20.92
N GLN A 221 -57.30 -25.98 -21.29
CA GLN A 221 -58.41 -25.61 -20.38
C GLN A 221 -59.34 -26.81 -20.08
N PRO A 222 -60.10 -26.77 -18.96
CA PRO A 222 -61.56 -26.71 -19.15
C PRO A 222 -62.36 -25.87 -18.13
N ALA A 223 -63.45 -25.29 -18.67
CA ALA A 223 -64.82 -25.03 -18.15
C ALA A 223 -65.06 -24.23 -16.84
N GLY A 224 -65.82 -23.12 -16.99
CA GLY A 224 -66.37 -22.26 -15.91
C GLY A 224 -67.66 -22.78 -15.25
N PRO A 225 -68.69 -21.97 -14.91
CA PRO A 225 -68.78 -20.50 -14.77
C PRO A 225 -69.45 -20.02 -13.44
N LYS A 226 -69.46 -18.71 -13.15
CA LYS A 226 -70.69 -17.87 -13.00
C LYS A 226 -70.39 -16.43 -12.55
N SER A 227 -71.17 -15.55 -13.16
CA SER A 227 -71.27 -14.09 -13.10
C SER A 227 -71.84 -13.55 -11.78
N VAL A 228 -71.65 -12.22 -11.55
CA VAL A 228 -72.56 -11.18 -11.00
C VAL A 228 -71.70 -10.14 -10.24
N ARG A 229 -71.84 -8.81 -10.26
CA ARG A 229 -72.49 -7.75 -11.05
C ARG A 229 -71.99 -6.42 -10.43
N ALA A 230 -71.87 -5.37 -11.26
CA ALA A 230 -71.93 -3.90 -11.05
C ALA A 230 -71.78 -3.31 -9.61
N THR A 231 -71.08 -2.20 -9.36
CA THR A 231 -71.31 -0.79 -9.78
C THR A 231 -70.12 0.02 -9.21
N GLY A 232 -69.40 0.90 -9.92
CA GLY A 232 -69.86 2.22 -10.36
C GLY A 232 -69.74 3.28 -9.24
N LYS A 233 -68.70 4.13 -9.26
CA LYS A 233 -68.84 5.60 -9.31
C LYS A 233 -67.48 6.32 -9.36
N GLU A 234 -67.47 7.31 -10.24
CA GLU A 234 -66.46 8.31 -10.53
C GLU A 234 -66.25 9.35 -9.42
N ALA A 235 -65.21 10.14 -9.66
CA ALA A 235 -65.06 11.57 -9.41
C ALA A 235 -64.46 11.96 -8.05
N ASP A 236 -63.71 13.05 -7.91
CA ASP A 236 -62.99 14.01 -8.76
C ASP A 236 -62.54 15.08 -7.72
N ARG A 237 -61.44 15.77 -8.02
CA ARG A 237 -61.02 17.10 -7.51
C ARG A 237 -60.50 17.34 -6.07
N GLU A 238 -59.35 18.03 -6.08
CA GLU A 238 -58.94 19.23 -5.31
C GLU A 238 -59.00 19.12 -3.78
N ILE A 239 -57.92 19.34 -3.01
CA ILE A 239 -56.95 20.47 -3.00
C ILE A 239 -55.59 19.95 -2.52
#